data_AF-A0A6L2PKW3-F1
#
_entry.id   AF-A0A6L2PKW3-F1
#
_cell.length_a   1.000
_cell.length_b   1.000
_cell.length_c   1.000
_cell.angle_alpha   90.00
_cell.angle_beta   90.00
_cell.angle_gamma   90.00
#
_symmetry.space_group_name_H-M   'P 1'
#
loop_
_entity.id
_entity.type
_entity.pdbx_description
1 polymer ?
#
loop_
_entity_poly.entity_id
_entity_poly.type
_entity_poly.pdbx_seq_one_letter_code
_entity_poly.pdbx_strand_id
1 'polypeptide(L)' 'MWWGDSSVQLVIGLHGLEDNANTFDTLAPLLNAPSFLAIDMTGHGLLSHFPALGAYHFVDFVVLLRCIAAHFKWTNLSLI' A
#
# COMPACT_ATOMS: atom_id res chain seq x y z
N MET A 1 -5.65 3.80 2.28
CA MET A 1 -7.03 4.12 1.88
C MET A 1 -7.50 3.11 0.82
N TRP A 2 -8.78 2.71 0.85
CA TRP A 2 -9.36 1.69 -0.05
C TRP A 2 -10.43 2.31 -0.95
N TRP A 3 -10.38 2.01 -2.25
CA TRP A 3 -11.41 2.33 -3.24
C TRP A 3 -11.90 1.07 -3.96
N GLY A 4 -13.20 0.99 -4.25
CA GLY A 4 -13.79 -0.14 -4.98
C GLY A 4 -14.17 -1.36 -4.12
N ASP A 5 -14.41 -2.49 -4.76
CA ASP A 5 -14.95 -3.71 -4.16
C ASP A 5 -13.87 -4.48 -3.38
N SER A 6 -14.07 -4.68 -2.07
CA SER A 6 -13.09 -5.37 -1.24
C SER A 6 -13.07 -6.89 -1.38
N SER A 7 -13.99 -7.46 -2.16
CA SER A 7 -14.10 -8.90 -2.39
C SER A 7 -13.26 -9.42 -3.56
N VAL A 8 -12.82 -8.51 -4.45
CA VAL A 8 -11.97 -8.84 -5.59
C VAL A 8 -10.51 -8.54 -5.31
N GLN A 9 -9.62 -9.18 -6.07
CA GLN A 9 -8.20 -8.88 -5.97
C GLN A 9 -7.94 -7.42 -6.38
N LEU A 10 -7.30 -6.68 -5.49
CA LEU A 10 -7.06 -5.25 -5.63
C LEU A 10 -5.68 -4.95 -6.25
N VAL A 11 -5.55 -3.72 -6.76
CA VAL A 11 -4.26 -3.11 -7.12
C VAL A 11 -3.71 -2.34 -5.93
N ILE A 12 -2.45 -2.55 -5.58
CA ILE A 12 -1.82 -1.87 -4.43
C ILE A 12 -1.11 -0.61 -4.92
N GLY A 13 -1.42 0.53 -4.30
CA GLY A 13 -0.75 1.82 -4.52
C GLY A 13 0.36 2.06 -3.50
N LEU A 14 1.55 2.41 -4.00
CA LEU A 14 2.75 2.67 -3.22
C LEU A 14 3.22 4.10 -3.44
N HIS A 15 3.14 4.91 -2.40
CA HIS A 15 3.51 6.31 -2.50
C HIS A 15 5.03 6.51 -2.54
N GLY A 16 5.45 7.70 -2.96
CA GLY A 16 6.86 8.09 -3.00
C GLY A 16 7.48 8.26 -1.60
N LEU A 17 8.79 8.49 -1.58
CA LEU A 17 9.50 8.88 -0.35
C LEU A 17 8.92 10.20 0.18
N GLU A 18 8.71 10.30 1.50
CA GLU A 18 8.13 11.48 2.19
C GLU A 18 6.66 11.80 1.81
N ASP A 19 6.02 10.99 0.97
CA ASP A 19 4.58 11.08 0.67
C ASP A 19 3.74 10.22 1.64
N ASN A 20 2.45 10.07 1.35
CA ASN A 20 1.55 9.13 2.05
C ASN A 20 0.45 8.64 1.08
N ALA A 21 -0.48 7.81 1.57
CA ALA A 21 -1.55 7.22 0.78
C ALA A 21 -2.46 8.25 0.07
N ASN A 22 -2.56 9.49 0.55
CA ASN A 22 -3.34 10.55 -0.10
C ASN A 22 -2.77 10.98 -1.46
N THR A 23 -1.53 10.62 -1.80
CA THR A 23 -0.98 10.81 -3.16
C THR A 23 -1.91 10.25 -4.24
N PHE A 24 -2.68 9.21 -3.90
CA PHE A 24 -3.58 8.55 -4.84
C PHE A 24 -5.01 9.10 -4.86
N ASP A 25 -5.37 10.09 -4.03
CA ASP A 25 -6.77 10.56 -3.91
C ASP A 25 -7.35 11.04 -5.25
N THR A 26 -6.51 11.64 -6.09
CA THR A 26 -6.92 12.14 -7.42
C THR A 26 -6.84 11.07 -8.50
N LEU A 27 -5.93 10.09 -8.36
CA LEU A 27 -5.73 9.03 -9.34
C LEU A 27 -6.71 7.87 -9.15
N ALA A 28 -6.94 7.44 -7.92
CA ALA A 28 -7.72 6.25 -7.59
C ALA A 28 -9.14 6.26 -8.20
N PRO A 29 -9.91 7.38 -8.19
CA PRO A 29 -11.22 7.43 -8.83
C PRO A 29 -11.19 7.31 -10.37
N LEU A 30 -10.04 7.55 -11.00
CA LEU A 30 -9.84 7.53 -12.45
C LEU A 30 -9.31 6.18 -12.95
N LEU A 31 -8.86 5.30 -12.06
CA LEU A 31 -8.37 3.98 -12.42
C LEU A 31 -9.51 3.10 -12.90
N ASN A 32 -9.32 2.43 -14.03
CA ASN A 32 -10.20 1.33 -14.45
C ASN A 32 -9.83 0.03 -13.72
N ALA A 33 -9.76 0.09 -12.38
CA ALA A 33 -9.48 -1.02 -11.50
C ALA A 33 -10.69 -1.26 -10.58
N PRO A 34 -11.19 -2.49 -10.44
CA PRO A 34 -12.39 -2.76 -9.65
C PRO A 34 -12.14 -2.60 -8.14
N SER A 35 -10.87 -2.61 -7.71
CA SER A 35 -10.46 -2.41 -6.32
C SER A 35 -9.02 -1.89 -6.27
N PHE A 36 -8.77 -0.90 -5.41
CA PHE A 36 -7.48 -0.25 -5.25
C PHE A 36 -7.21 0.07 -3.77
N LEU A 37 -6.01 -0.25 -3.29
CA LEU A 37 -5.58 -0.01 -1.91
C LEU A 37 -4.26 0.76 -1.90
N ALA A 38 -4.30 2.03 -1.51
CA ALA A 38 -3.09 2.78 -1.18
C ALA A 38 -2.69 2.51 0.26
N ILE A 39 -1.42 2.17 0.48
CA ILE A 39 -0.90 1.80 1.81
C ILE A 39 0.09 2.87 2.26
N ASP A 40 -0.09 3.39 3.47
CA ASP A 40 0.95 4.20 4.11
C ASP A 40 2.14 3.29 4.43
N MET A 41 3.35 3.72 4.08
CA MET A 41 4.56 3.05 4.53
C MET A 41 4.82 3.41 5.99
N THR A 42 5.52 2.53 6.73
CA THR A 42 5.82 2.80 8.13
C THR A 42 6.52 4.15 8.28
N GLY A 43 6.14 4.94 9.29
CA GLY A 43 6.67 6.27 9.50
C GLY A 43 6.14 7.35 8.56
N HIS A 44 5.16 7.05 7.72
CA HIS A 44 4.46 8.00 6.84
C HIS A 44 2.96 7.97 7.12
N GLY A 45 2.27 9.06 6.76
CA GLY A 45 0.82 9.19 6.89
C GLY A 45 0.34 8.94 8.32
N LEU A 46 -0.57 7.98 8.48
CA LEU A 46 -1.16 7.63 9.79
C LEU A 46 -0.44 6.47 10.49
N LEU A 47 0.56 5.84 9.86
CA LEU A 47 1.29 4.76 10.51
C LEU A 47 2.26 5.32 11.54
N SER A 48 2.22 4.74 12.73
CA SER A 48 3.15 5.07 13.81
C SER A 48 4.58 5.02 13.30
N HIS A 49 5.35 6.07 13.62
CA HIS A 49 6.80 6.01 13.48
C HIS A 49 7.32 4.82 14.28
N PHE A 50 8.24 4.06 13.69
CA PHE A 50 8.96 3.01 14.40
C PHE A 50 9.53 3.59 15.70
N PRO A 51 9.57 2.84 16.82
CA PRO A 51 10.41 3.22 17.95
C PRO A 51 11.84 3.47 17.44
N ALA A 52 12.47 4.53 17.95
CA ALA A 52 13.61 5.30 17.41
C ALA A 52 14.92 4.56 17.04
N LEU A 53 14.91 3.23 16.88
CA LEU A 53 16.08 2.36 16.73
C LEU A 53 16.06 1.48 15.48
N GLY A 54 14.99 1.49 14.67
CA GLY A 54 14.94 0.78 13.39
C GLY A 54 15.11 1.73 12.21
N ALA A 55 16.05 1.44 11.31
CA ALA A 55 16.16 2.19 10.07
C ALA A 55 14.99 1.85 9.13
N TYR A 56 14.40 2.86 8.50
CA TYR A 56 13.44 2.67 7.41
C TYR A 56 14.19 2.12 6.21
N HIS A 57 14.00 0.84 5.91
CA HIS A 57 14.58 0.25 4.71
C HIS A 57 13.49 0.02 3.67
N PHE A 58 13.77 0.35 2.41
CA PHE A 58 12.89 0.05 1.29
C PHE A 58 12.49 -1.44 1.21
N VAL A 59 13.31 -2.34 1.79
CA VAL A 59 13.01 -3.77 1.86
C VAL A 59 11.83 -4.09 2.78
N ASP A 60 11.55 -3.26 3.79
CA ASP A 60 10.45 -3.47 4.73
C ASP A 60 9.09 -3.44 4.02
N PHE A 61 8.98 -2.63 2.96
CA PHE A 61 7.82 -2.61 2.08
C PHE A 61 7.64 -3.94 1.33
N VAL A 62 8.74 -4.56 0.86
CA VAL A 62 8.67 -5.87 0.17
C VAL A 62 8.18 -6.95 1.14
N VAL A 63 8.63 -6.89 2.41
CA VAL A 63 8.13 -7.77 3.47
C VAL A 63 6.63 -7.57 3.69
N LEU A 64 6.17 -6.30 3.77
CA LEU A 64 4.75 -5.98 3.89
C LEU A 64 3.93 -6.53 2.73
N LEU A 65 4.38 -6.35 1.48
CA LEU A 65 3.71 -6.92 0.30
C LEU A 65 3.61 -8.44 0.37
N ARG A 66 4.68 -9.12 0.81
CA ARG A 66 4.66 -10.57 1.00
C ARG A 66 3.66 -10.99 2.08
N CYS A 67 3.56 -10.24 3.17
CA CYS A 67 2.57 -10.49 4.22
C CYS A 67 1.14 -10.31 3.69
N ILE A 68 0.88 -9.26 2.91
CA ILE A 68 -0.43 -9.01 2.29
C ILE A 68 -0.78 -10.14 1.32
N ALA A 69 0.13 -10.49 0.40
CA ALA A 69 -0.05 -11.59 -0.53
C ALA A 69 -0.34 -12.91 0.19
N ALA A 70 0.39 -13.21 1.27
CA ALA A 70 0.16 -14.42 2.07
C ALA A 70 -1.19 -14.40 2.80
N HIS A 71 -1.59 -13.27 3.37
CA HIS A 71 -2.87 -13.11 4.08
C HIS A 71 -4.06 -13.35 3.15
N PHE A 72 -4.04 -12.73 1.96
CA PHE A 72 -5.11 -12.88 0.97
C PHE A 72 -4.92 -14.08 0.03
N LYS A 73 -3.85 -14.86 0.22
CA LYS A 73 -3.47 -16.02 -0.61
C LYS A 73 -3.33 -15.68 -2.10
N TRP A 74 -2.84 -14.49 -2.40
CA TRP A 74 -2.57 -14.06 -3.78
C TRP A 74 -1.24 -14.61 -4.28
N THR A 75 -1.25 -15.09 -5.52
CA THR A 75 -0.05 -15.60 -6.22
C THR A 75 0.65 -14.55 -7.06
N ASN A 76 -0.06 -13.46 -7.40
CA ASN A 76 0.44 -12.32 -8.15
C ASN A 76 -0.01 -11.03 -7.46
N LEU A 77 0.76 -9.95 -7.62
CA LEU A 77 0.41 -8.62 -7.15
C LEU A 77 0.42 -7.66 -8.34
N SER A 78 -0.54 -6.75 -8.37
CA SER A 78 -0.55 -5.59 -9.26
C SER A 78 -0.22 -4.36 -8.43
N LEU A 79 0.79 -3.61 -8.84
CA LEU A 79 1.33 -2.46 -8.11
C LEU A 79 1.23 -1.20 -8.99
N ILE A 80 0.96 -0.06 -8.36
CA ILE A 80 1.06 1.30 -8.93
C ILE A 80 1.94 2.14 -8.01
#